data_AF-A0AA39MLH0-F1
#
_entry.id   AF-A0AA39MLH0-F1
#
_cell.length_a   1.000
_cell.length_b   1.000
_cell.length_c   1.000
_cell.angle_alpha   90.00
_cell.angle_beta   90.00
_cell.angle_gamma   90.00
#
_symmetry.space_group_name_H-M   'P 1'
#
loop_
_entity.id
_entity.type
_entity.pdbx_description
1 polymer ?
#
loop_
_entity_poly.entity_id
_entity_poly.type
_entity_poly.pdbx_seq_one_letter_code
_entity_poly.pdbx_strand_id
1 'polypeptide(L)'
;MRRAWQQSLGCHDEVKSGTVVTLVQLEDVPPGALEAEPLLRNIAKQERKNVTIAILRRDIDWGNLQGIGGATVLHVWLKHIPALARFRPAVENLFSSTYAKWPLCLCKSKVFSMRSTDIDESTTRGTKNVLYNLVIAQLGIAVTWMARWLICVCGDQLTTDRIRKIKRYMLKVQPGFEWHDWALPIIQLWHLKWNWQKAIFRLHWFPLEGNKLYGLHRETVQIMERTKFNHEKCDFYPAHHILEDRFEAMILEALQ
;
A
#
# COMPACT_ATOMS: atom_id res chain seq x y z
N MET A 1 -27.93 -16.46 -7.80
CA MET A 1 -29.27 -15.87 -8.01
C MET A 1 -29.34 -14.54 -7.25
N ARG A 2 -29.57 -13.42 -7.94
CA ARG A 2 -29.83 -12.10 -7.29
C ARG A 2 -31.24 -12.10 -6.70
N ARG A 3 -31.44 -11.40 -5.57
CA ARG A 3 -32.74 -11.37 -4.88
C ARG A 3 -33.70 -10.43 -5.63
N ALA A 4 -34.99 -10.79 -5.72
CA ALA A 4 -35.98 -10.13 -6.58
C ALA A 4 -36.14 -8.61 -6.32
N TRP A 5 -35.91 -8.13 -5.10
CA TRP A 5 -36.00 -6.71 -4.77
C TRP A 5 -34.74 -5.89 -5.13
N GLN A 6 -33.68 -6.54 -5.62
CA GLN A 6 -32.49 -5.88 -6.18
C GLN A 6 -32.64 -5.61 -7.69
N GLN A 7 -33.78 -5.98 -8.29
CA GLN A 7 -34.08 -5.71 -9.69
C GLN A 7 -34.86 -4.39 -9.79
N SER A 8 -34.19 -3.34 -10.21
CA SER A 8 -34.84 -2.11 -10.67
C SER A 8 -35.18 -2.24 -12.15
N LEU A 9 -36.43 -1.97 -12.52
CA LEU A 9 -36.89 -1.92 -13.90
C LEU A 9 -36.35 -0.66 -14.58
N GLY A 10 -35.39 -0.79 -15.51
CA GLY A 10 -34.81 0.31 -16.27
C GLY A 10 -33.49 -0.05 -16.96
N CYS A 11 -33.03 0.80 -17.89
CA CYS A 11 -31.65 0.77 -18.39
C CYS A 11 -30.74 1.18 -17.23
N HIS A 12 -29.96 0.22 -16.71
CA HIS A 12 -28.87 0.52 -15.79
C HIS A 12 -27.66 0.95 -16.61
N ASP A 13 -27.15 2.15 -16.35
CA ASP A 13 -25.81 2.53 -16.79
C ASP A 13 -24.80 1.66 -16.05
N GLU A 14 -24.34 0.59 -16.70
CA GLU A 14 -23.27 -0.25 -16.18
C GLU A 14 -21.91 0.32 -16.61
N VAL A 15 -21.13 0.79 -15.64
CA VAL A 15 -19.72 1.11 -15.87
C VAL A 15 -18.98 -0.21 -16.13
N LYS A 16 -18.70 -0.50 -17.40
CA LYS A 16 -17.95 -1.71 -17.82
C LYS A 16 -16.48 -1.62 -17.43
N SER A 17 -15.88 -0.46 -17.67
CA SER A 17 -14.52 -0.13 -17.26
C SER A 17 -14.35 1.38 -17.27
N GLY A 18 -13.50 1.88 -16.39
CA GLY A 18 -13.21 3.30 -16.30
C GLY A 18 -11.95 3.49 -15.47
N THR A 19 -10.98 4.19 -16.03
CA THR A 19 -9.72 4.50 -15.36
C THR A 19 -9.64 6.00 -15.12
N VAL A 20 -9.42 6.38 -13.87
CA VAL A 20 -9.15 7.76 -13.45
C VAL A 20 -7.78 7.79 -12.82
N VAL A 21 -6.87 8.53 -13.46
CA VAL A 21 -5.53 8.74 -12.92
C VAL A 21 -5.52 10.02 -12.10
N THR A 22 -4.75 9.99 -11.02
CA THR A 22 -4.51 11.16 -10.17
C THR A 22 -3.01 11.41 -10.11
N LEU A 23 -2.59 12.62 -10.44
CA LEU A 23 -1.21 13.04 -10.25
C LEU A 23 -1.06 13.64 -8.87
N VAL A 24 -0.05 13.19 -8.15
CA VAL A 24 0.33 13.74 -6.86
C VAL A 24 1.67 14.44 -7.04
N GLN A 25 1.70 15.74 -6.73
CA GLN A 25 2.94 16.50 -6.80
C GLN A 25 3.91 15.98 -5.74
N LEU A 26 5.12 15.65 -6.17
CA LEU A 26 6.19 15.35 -5.25
C LEU A 26 6.73 16.65 -4.66
N GLU A 27 6.97 16.65 -3.35
CA GLU A 27 7.49 17.78 -2.60
C GLU A 27 8.90 17.42 -2.09
N ASP A 28 9.74 18.44 -1.89
CA ASP A 28 11.11 18.30 -1.39
C ASP A 28 12.00 17.32 -2.19
N VAL A 29 11.80 17.25 -3.50
CA VAL A 29 12.57 16.35 -4.39
C VAL A 29 13.95 16.94 -4.66
N PRO A 30 15.05 16.28 -4.26
CA PRO A 30 16.39 16.78 -4.54
C PRO A 30 16.68 16.74 -6.06
N PRO A 31 17.51 17.66 -6.57
CA PRO A 31 17.91 17.64 -7.97
C PRO A 31 18.48 16.28 -8.37
N GLY A 32 18.02 15.73 -9.49
CA GLY A 32 18.49 14.45 -10.02
C GLY A 32 17.82 13.20 -9.42
N ALA A 33 16.95 13.33 -8.39
CA ALA A 33 16.34 12.18 -7.72
C ALA A 33 15.49 11.29 -8.64
N LEU A 34 14.91 11.87 -9.69
CA LEU A 34 14.06 11.19 -10.67
C LEU A 34 14.78 10.91 -11.99
N GLU A 35 16.10 11.07 -12.06
CA GLU A 35 16.85 10.69 -13.25
C GLU A 35 16.90 9.16 -13.39
N ALA A 36 16.69 8.67 -14.61
CA ALA A 36 16.63 7.23 -14.89
C ALA A 36 18.00 6.55 -14.86
N GLU A 37 19.06 7.29 -15.21
CA GLU A 37 20.43 6.79 -15.39
C GLU A 37 20.95 5.94 -14.20
N PRO A 38 20.83 6.36 -12.92
CA PRO A 38 21.33 5.56 -11.80
C PRO A 38 20.56 4.25 -11.65
N LEU A 39 19.24 4.27 -11.86
CA LEU A 39 18.40 3.07 -11.78
C LEU A 39 18.77 2.07 -12.88
N LEU A 40 18.89 2.54 -14.12
CA LEU A 40 19.21 1.70 -15.27
C LEU A 40 20.60 1.07 -15.14
N ARG A 41 21.60 1.84 -14.69
CA ARG A 41 22.94 1.31 -14.41
C ARG A 41 22.92 0.21 -13.35
N ASN A 42 22.15 0.38 -12.27
CA ASN A 42 22.03 -0.64 -11.23
C ASN A 42 21.28 -1.89 -11.73
N ILE A 43 20.26 -1.73 -12.58
CA ILE A 43 19.59 -2.87 -13.23
C ILE A 43 20.57 -3.64 -14.11
N ALA A 44 21.42 -2.95 -14.87
CA ALA A 44 22.41 -3.58 -15.74
C ALA A 44 23.42 -4.44 -14.98
N LYS A 45 23.81 -4.05 -13.75
CA LYS A 45 24.69 -4.83 -12.88
C LYS A 45 24.11 -6.17 -12.44
N GLN A 46 22.78 -6.34 -12.47
CA GLN A 46 22.09 -7.59 -12.09
C GLN A 46 22.42 -8.13 -10.69
N GLU A 47 22.85 -7.29 -9.76
CA GLU A 47 23.24 -7.68 -8.38
C GLU A 47 22.10 -8.37 -7.62
N ARG A 48 20.84 -8.12 -8.01
CA ARG A 48 19.67 -8.82 -7.46
C ARG A 48 19.76 -10.34 -7.53
N LYS A 49 20.53 -10.90 -8.48
CA LYS A 49 20.73 -12.35 -8.62
C LYS A 49 21.49 -12.94 -7.44
N ASN A 50 22.26 -12.12 -6.74
CA ASN A 50 23.08 -12.52 -5.60
C ASN A 50 22.39 -12.25 -4.26
N VAL A 51 21.16 -11.69 -4.28
CA VAL A 51 20.40 -11.43 -3.06
C VAL A 51 19.94 -12.75 -2.45
N THR A 52 20.36 -13.00 -1.22
CA THR A 52 19.94 -14.17 -0.44
C THR A 52 19.00 -13.75 0.69
N ILE A 53 18.27 -14.70 1.26
CA ILE A 53 17.42 -14.48 2.44
C ILE A 53 18.25 -13.91 3.61
N ALA A 54 19.50 -14.35 3.76
CA ALA A 54 20.40 -13.85 4.79
C ALA A 54 20.73 -12.36 4.61
N ILE A 55 20.94 -11.91 3.37
CA ILE A 55 21.15 -10.49 3.04
C ILE A 55 19.90 -9.69 3.39
N LEU A 56 18.73 -10.12 2.93
CA LEU A 56 17.46 -9.45 3.23
C LEU A 56 17.19 -9.38 4.73
N ARG A 57 17.48 -10.46 5.47
CA ARG A 57 17.30 -10.49 6.93
C ARG A 57 18.25 -9.55 7.65
N ARG A 58 19.47 -9.39 7.16
CA ARG A 58 20.47 -8.45 7.72
C ARG A 58 20.14 -7.00 7.38
N ASP A 59 19.51 -6.75 6.25
CA ASP A 59 19.09 -5.42 5.81
C ASP A 59 17.94 -4.84 6.63
N ILE A 60 17.16 -5.71 7.31
CA ILE A 60 16.15 -5.29 8.28
C ILE A 60 16.84 -4.70 9.50
N ASP A 61 16.53 -3.45 9.80
CA ASP A 61 16.92 -2.79 11.03
C ASP A 61 16.04 -3.27 12.20
N TRP A 62 16.44 -4.43 12.76
CA TRP A 62 15.77 -5.07 13.89
C TRP A 62 15.75 -4.20 15.14
N GLY A 63 16.81 -3.41 15.37
CA GLY A 63 16.91 -2.54 16.54
C GLY A 63 15.85 -1.44 16.51
N ASN A 64 15.71 -0.77 15.36
CA ASN A 64 14.64 0.22 15.18
C ASN A 64 13.25 -0.43 15.24
N LEU A 65 13.06 -1.61 14.64
CA LEU A 65 11.76 -2.31 14.67
C LEU A 65 11.33 -2.68 16.10
N GLN A 66 12.26 -3.23 16.90
CA GLN A 66 12.02 -3.52 18.31
C GLN A 66 11.76 -2.25 19.12
N GLY A 67 12.54 -1.19 18.86
CA GLY A 67 12.37 0.12 19.48
C GLY A 67 10.99 0.74 19.23
N ILE A 68 10.55 0.78 17.98
CA ILE A 68 9.20 1.24 17.60
C ILE A 68 8.13 0.35 18.23
N GLY A 69 8.33 -0.97 18.25
CA GLY A 69 7.42 -1.90 18.91
C GLY A 69 7.24 -1.56 20.40
N GLY A 70 8.35 -1.40 21.13
CA GLY A 70 8.33 -1.00 22.54
C GLY A 70 7.70 0.38 22.77
N ALA A 71 8.04 1.37 21.93
CA ALA A 71 7.44 2.70 22.00
C ALA A 71 5.92 2.66 21.76
N THR A 72 5.45 1.79 20.86
CA THR A 72 4.03 1.60 20.57
C THR A 72 3.29 1.02 21.78
N VAL A 73 3.88 0.03 22.46
CA VAL A 73 3.34 -0.52 23.72
C VAL A 73 3.21 0.58 24.79
N LEU A 74 4.27 1.36 25.00
CA LEU A 74 4.25 2.48 25.94
C LEU A 74 3.19 3.52 25.58
N HIS A 75 3.01 3.81 24.29
CA HIS A 75 2.00 4.74 23.80
C HIS A 75 0.57 4.27 24.12
N VAL A 76 0.29 2.97 23.96
CA VAL A 76 -1.00 2.38 24.35
C VAL A 76 -1.22 2.48 25.87
N TRP A 77 -0.20 2.20 26.69
CA TRP A 77 -0.31 2.38 28.14
C TRP A 77 -0.58 3.84 28.53
N LEU A 78 0.07 4.81 27.87
CA LEU A 78 -0.18 6.23 28.08
C LEU A 78 -1.60 6.67 27.67
N LYS A 79 -2.19 6.01 26.68
CA LYS A 79 -3.56 6.28 26.23
C LYS A 79 -4.58 5.85 27.29
N HIS A 80 -4.34 4.73 27.97
CA HIS A 80 -5.34 4.10 28.86
C HIS A 80 -5.04 4.21 30.37
N ILE A 81 -3.81 4.54 30.77
CA ILE A 81 -3.39 4.62 32.18
C ILE A 81 -2.98 6.06 32.53
N PRO A 82 -3.89 6.87 33.09
CA PRO A 82 -3.62 8.28 33.38
C PRO A 82 -2.40 8.52 34.29
N ALA A 83 -2.09 7.58 35.19
CA ALA A 83 -0.94 7.67 36.09
C ALA A 83 0.42 7.75 35.36
N LEU A 84 0.47 7.30 34.10
CA LEU A 84 1.67 7.34 33.27
C LEU A 84 1.79 8.63 32.44
N ALA A 85 0.78 9.51 32.44
CA ALA A 85 0.73 10.68 31.56
C ALA A 85 1.98 11.58 31.61
N ARG A 86 2.67 11.64 32.76
CA ARG A 86 3.95 12.35 32.93
C ARG A 86 5.06 11.89 31.97
N PHE A 87 5.02 10.66 31.48
CA PHE A 87 6.00 10.11 30.54
C PHE A 87 5.66 10.39 29.08
N ARG A 88 4.51 11.01 28.79
CA ARG A 88 4.08 11.31 27.42
C ARG A 88 5.13 12.04 26.58
N PRO A 89 5.78 13.12 27.06
CA PRO A 89 6.80 13.81 26.26
C PRO A 89 7.99 12.91 25.92
N ALA A 90 8.42 12.08 26.86
CA ALA A 90 9.54 11.16 26.65
C ALA A 90 9.19 10.08 25.61
N VAL A 91 7.97 9.54 25.67
CA VAL A 91 7.52 8.52 24.70
C VAL A 91 7.27 9.12 23.32
N GLU A 92 6.65 10.29 23.22
CA GLU A 92 6.47 11.00 21.94
C GLU A 92 7.81 11.31 21.28
N ASN A 93 8.83 11.68 22.07
CA ASN A 93 10.18 11.91 21.57
C ASN A 93 10.80 10.66 20.92
N LEU A 94 10.44 9.44 21.37
CA LEU A 94 10.92 8.21 20.73
C LEU A 94 10.45 8.12 19.28
N PHE A 95 9.24 8.58 18.97
CA PHE A 95 8.69 8.55 17.60
C PHE A 95 9.19 9.70 16.74
N SER A 96 9.39 10.89 17.32
CA SER A 96 9.80 12.08 16.56
C SER A 96 11.31 12.19 16.36
N SER A 97 12.13 11.56 17.21
CA SER A 97 13.59 11.61 17.10
C SER A 97 14.21 10.21 17.06
N THR A 98 14.21 9.47 18.17
CA THR A 98 15.04 8.26 18.34
C THR A 98 14.80 7.19 17.29
N TYR A 99 13.54 6.93 16.96
CA TYR A 99 13.14 5.92 16.00
C TYR A 99 12.52 6.48 14.72
N ALA A 100 12.55 7.81 14.55
CA ALA A 100 12.05 8.46 13.35
C ALA A 100 12.84 8.02 12.12
N LYS A 101 12.15 7.41 11.16
CA LYS A 101 12.72 7.11 9.84
C LYS A 101 12.02 7.92 8.78
N TRP A 102 12.80 8.71 8.06
CA TRP A 102 12.36 9.53 6.94
C TRP A 102 11.11 10.34 7.32
N PRO A 103 11.21 11.20 8.37
CA PRO A 103 10.08 11.98 8.82
C PRO A 103 9.55 12.80 7.64
N LEU A 104 8.28 12.59 7.32
CA LEU A 104 7.60 13.33 6.28
C LEU A 104 7.14 14.67 6.85
N CYS A 105 7.31 15.74 6.07
CA CYS A 105 6.70 17.01 6.40
C CYS A 105 5.18 16.82 6.45
N LEU A 106 4.52 17.38 7.48
CA LEU A 106 3.07 17.37 7.58
C LEU A 106 2.49 18.45 6.66
N CYS A 107 2.39 18.11 5.39
CA CYS A 107 1.85 18.96 4.35
C CYS A 107 0.72 18.23 3.60
N LYS A 108 -0.27 19.00 3.15
CA LYS A 108 -1.31 18.47 2.28
C LYS A 108 -0.74 18.37 0.87
N SER A 109 -0.57 17.15 0.36
CA SER A 109 -0.10 16.94 -1.01
C SER A 109 -1.00 17.64 -2.02
N LYS A 110 -0.38 18.27 -3.03
CA LYS A 110 -1.11 18.82 -4.18
C LYS A 110 -1.49 17.69 -5.13
N VAL A 111 -2.78 17.64 -5.45
CA VAL A 111 -3.38 16.55 -6.22
C VAL A 111 -4.05 17.12 -7.45
N PHE A 112 -3.77 16.55 -8.62
CA PHE A 112 -4.37 16.92 -9.89
C PHE A 112 -5.11 15.71 -10.47
N SER A 113 -6.43 15.83 -10.58
CA SER A 113 -7.25 14.80 -11.20
C SER A 113 -7.13 14.87 -12.72
N MET A 114 -6.86 13.73 -13.34
CA MET A 114 -6.77 13.62 -14.79
C MET A 114 -8.14 13.30 -15.40
N ARG A 115 -8.27 13.47 -16.71
CA ARG A 115 -9.50 13.11 -17.43
C ARG A 115 -9.70 11.60 -17.34
N SER A 116 -10.93 11.19 -17.02
CA SER A 116 -11.35 9.79 -17.02
C SER A 116 -11.25 9.19 -18.42
N THR A 117 -10.96 7.90 -18.49
CA THR A 117 -10.94 7.13 -19.74
C THR A 117 -11.74 5.84 -19.57
N ASP A 118 -12.25 5.30 -20.67
CA ASP A 118 -12.93 4.00 -20.75
C ASP A 118 -11.95 2.81 -20.91
N ILE A 119 -10.65 3.08 -20.80
CA ILE A 119 -9.59 2.08 -21.01
C ILE A 119 -9.56 1.11 -19.82
N ASP A 120 -9.54 -0.19 -20.14
CA ASP A 120 -9.47 -1.27 -19.15
C ASP A 120 -8.04 -1.55 -18.64
N GLU A 121 -7.69 -0.90 -17.52
CA GLU A 121 -6.38 -1.07 -16.85
C GLU A 121 -6.14 -2.49 -16.32
N SER A 122 -7.16 -3.36 -16.23
CA SER A 122 -6.98 -4.73 -15.74
C SER A 122 -6.11 -5.59 -16.67
N THR A 123 -6.01 -5.19 -17.95
CA THR A 123 -5.22 -5.86 -18.99
C THR A 123 -3.88 -5.17 -19.22
N THR A 124 -2.84 -5.93 -19.58
CA THR A 124 -1.51 -5.37 -19.89
C THR A 124 -1.55 -4.34 -21.03
N ARG A 125 -2.40 -4.58 -22.05
CA ARG A 125 -2.58 -3.65 -23.17
C ARG A 125 -3.29 -2.37 -22.72
N GLY A 126 -4.33 -2.50 -21.90
CA GLY A 126 -5.05 -1.35 -21.38
C GLY A 126 -4.18 -0.51 -20.45
N THR A 127 -3.39 -1.10 -19.54
CA THR A 127 -2.41 -0.34 -18.75
C THR A 127 -1.41 0.42 -19.64
N LYS A 128 -0.92 -0.17 -20.73
CA LYS A 128 -0.05 0.54 -21.70
C LYS A 128 -0.78 1.76 -22.30
N ASN A 129 -2.03 1.56 -22.73
CA ASN A 129 -2.84 2.62 -23.31
C ASN A 129 -3.15 3.73 -22.29
N VAL A 130 -3.40 3.39 -21.02
CA VAL A 130 -3.56 4.38 -19.93
C VAL A 130 -2.30 5.21 -19.77
N LEU A 131 -1.12 4.57 -19.71
CA LEU A 131 0.16 5.28 -19.59
C LEU A 131 0.42 6.22 -20.76
N TYR A 132 0.15 5.75 -21.99
CA TYR A 132 0.29 6.58 -23.20
C TYR A 132 -0.70 7.76 -23.19
N ASN A 133 -1.97 7.49 -22.89
CA ASN A 133 -3.00 8.51 -22.81
C ASN A 133 -2.64 9.57 -21.77
N LEU A 134 -2.18 9.15 -20.59
CA LEU A 134 -1.77 10.06 -19.53
C LEU A 134 -0.59 10.94 -19.95
N VAL A 135 0.53 10.34 -20.35
CA VAL A 135 1.79 11.06 -20.56
C VAL A 135 1.78 11.87 -21.86
N ILE A 136 1.28 11.30 -22.95
CA ILE A 136 1.33 11.92 -24.27
C ILE A 136 0.06 12.72 -24.54
N ALA A 137 -1.12 12.11 -24.37
CA ALA A 137 -2.36 12.74 -24.81
C ALA A 137 -2.89 13.79 -23.82
N GLN A 138 -2.77 13.56 -22.51
CA GLN A 138 -3.27 14.49 -21.49
C GLN A 138 -2.20 15.49 -21.03
N LEU A 139 -1.00 15.02 -20.70
CA LEU A 139 0.08 15.89 -20.21
C LEU A 139 0.90 16.55 -21.31
N GLY A 140 0.85 16.04 -22.54
CA GLY A 140 1.62 16.59 -23.66
C GLY A 140 3.14 16.48 -23.48
N ILE A 141 3.62 15.52 -22.68
CA ILE A 141 5.05 15.34 -22.44
C ILE A 141 5.72 14.82 -23.71
N ALA A 142 6.79 15.47 -24.13
CA ALA A 142 7.56 15.05 -25.28
C ALA A 142 8.23 13.69 -25.02
N VAL A 143 8.12 12.77 -25.99
CA VAL A 143 8.70 11.42 -25.93
C VAL A 143 10.19 11.45 -25.62
N THR A 144 10.91 12.46 -26.11
CA THR A 144 12.36 12.64 -25.90
C THR A 144 12.72 12.88 -24.43
N TRP A 145 11.80 13.41 -23.62
CA TRP A 145 12.05 13.67 -22.19
C TRP A 145 12.05 12.38 -21.36
N MET A 146 11.31 11.36 -21.83
CA MET A 146 11.12 10.10 -21.12
C MET A 146 12.35 9.21 -21.13
N ALA A 147 13.37 9.53 -21.94
CA ALA A 147 14.67 8.88 -21.86
C ALA A 147 15.42 9.26 -20.57
N ARG A 148 15.16 10.46 -20.02
CA ARG A 148 15.88 10.99 -18.86
C ARG A 148 15.15 10.78 -17.54
N TRP A 149 13.82 10.87 -17.53
CA TRP A 149 13.05 10.99 -16.30
C TRP A 149 12.25 9.73 -15.96
N LEU A 150 12.17 9.45 -14.66
CA LEU A 150 11.28 8.44 -14.09
C LEU A 150 9.96 9.07 -13.65
N ILE A 151 8.87 8.33 -13.88
CA ILE A 151 7.55 8.61 -13.32
C ILE A 151 7.19 7.47 -12.38
N CYS A 152 6.97 7.80 -11.11
CA CYS A 152 6.43 6.87 -10.13
C CYS A 152 4.96 6.57 -10.46
N VAL A 153 4.68 5.35 -10.91
CA VAL A 153 3.33 4.88 -11.17
C VAL A 153 2.88 4.05 -9.99
N CYS A 154 2.03 4.65 -9.16
CA CYS A 154 1.56 4.08 -7.90
C CYS A 154 0.21 3.39 -8.10
N GLY A 155 0.05 2.17 -7.59
CA GLY A 155 -1.22 1.45 -7.66
C GLY A 155 -1.23 0.19 -6.81
N ASP A 156 -2.13 -0.73 -7.16
CA ASP A 156 -2.22 -2.03 -6.51
C ASP A 156 -1.18 -3.03 -7.05
N GLN A 157 -1.30 -4.29 -6.59
CA GLN A 157 -0.42 -5.37 -7.04
C GLN A 157 -0.63 -5.73 -8.51
N LEU A 158 -1.86 -5.59 -9.03
CA LEU A 158 -2.17 -5.88 -10.42
C LEU A 158 -1.55 -4.83 -11.34
N THR A 159 -1.73 -3.53 -11.06
CA THR A 159 -1.10 -2.43 -11.81
C THR A 159 0.43 -2.62 -11.86
N THR A 160 1.04 -2.93 -10.72
CA THR A 160 2.49 -3.21 -10.64
C THR A 160 2.91 -4.37 -11.54
N ASP A 161 2.16 -5.48 -11.54
CA ASP A 161 2.41 -6.63 -12.42
C ASP A 161 2.23 -6.26 -13.90
N ARG A 162 1.18 -5.51 -14.24
CA ARG A 162 0.92 -5.07 -15.62
C ARG A 162 2.04 -4.22 -16.16
N ILE A 163 2.53 -3.23 -15.40
CA ILE A 163 3.67 -2.40 -15.82
C ILE A 163 4.93 -3.24 -16.02
N ARG A 164 5.22 -4.17 -15.10
CA ARG A 164 6.37 -5.09 -15.24
C ARG A 164 6.24 -6.01 -16.47
N LYS A 165 5.02 -6.40 -16.84
CA LYS A 165 4.74 -7.18 -18.06
C LYS A 165 4.91 -6.33 -19.31
N ILE A 166 4.43 -5.08 -19.31
CA ILE A 166 4.66 -4.12 -20.41
C ILE A 166 6.16 -4.02 -20.69
N LYS A 167 6.97 -3.69 -19.67
CA LYS A 167 8.43 -3.61 -19.80
C LYS A 167 8.99 -4.87 -20.45
N ARG A 168 8.68 -6.05 -19.91
CA ARG A 168 9.16 -7.34 -20.43
C ARG A 168 8.76 -7.61 -21.88
N TYR A 169 7.54 -7.28 -22.28
CA TYR A 169 7.08 -7.51 -23.66
C TYR A 169 7.67 -6.50 -24.64
N MET A 170 7.84 -5.26 -24.20
CA MET A 170 8.31 -4.17 -25.05
C MET A 170 9.82 -4.17 -25.26
N LEU A 171 10.61 -4.92 -24.47
CA LEU A 171 12.04 -5.14 -24.71
C LEU A 171 12.35 -5.70 -26.11
N LYS A 172 11.36 -6.31 -26.79
CA LYS A 172 11.49 -6.83 -28.15
C LYS A 172 11.39 -5.75 -29.24
N VAL A 173 10.97 -4.54 -28.87
CA VAL A 173 10.78 -3.38 -29.76
C VAL A 173 12.01 -2.47 -29.67
N GLN A 174 12.11 -1.47 -30.55
CA GLN A 174 13.19 -0.49 -30.51
C GLN A 174 13.29 0.22 -29.14
N PRO A 175 14.52 0.52 -28.68
CA PRO A 175 14.77 1.18 -27.40
C PRO A 175 14.18 2.59 -27.32
N GLY A 176 13.97 3.05 -26.08
CA GLY A 176 13.50 4.40 -25.76
C GLY A 176 12.16 4.37 -25.03
N PHE A 177 11.26 5.27 -25.41
CA PHE A 177 9.95 5.42 -24.76
C PHE A 177 9.12 4.14 -24.76
N GLU A 178 9.19 3.36 -25.84
CA GLU A 178 8.44 2.12 -25.98
C GLU A 178 8.84 1.04 -24.97
N TRP A 179 10.04 1.06 -24.40
CA TRP A 179 10.44 0.11 -23.34
C TRP A 179 9.75 0.37 -22.01
N HIS A 180 9.13 1.56 -21.84
CA HIS A 180 8.47 2.00 -20.62
C HIS A 180 9.39 2.04 -19.40
N ASP A 181 10.71 2.06 -19.58
CA ASP A 181 11.67 2.03 -18.46
C ASP A 181 11.49 3.21 -17.51
N TRP A 182 11.05 4.34 -18.06
CA TRP A 182 10.60 5.54 -17.34
C TRP A 182 9.48 5.30 -16.33
N ALA A 183 8.59 4.32 -16.53
CA ALA A 183 7.49 4.03 -15.63
C ALA A 183 7.99 3.18 -14.46
N LEU A 184 8.22 3.77 -13.30
CA LEU A 184 8.63 3.07 -12.09
C LEU A 184 7.39 2.58 -11.33
N PRO A 185 7.08 1.27 -11.35
CA PRO A 185 5.89 0.77 -10.65
C PRO A 185 6.15 0.70 -9.14
N ILE A 186 5.27 1.34 -8.37
CA ILE A 186 5.32 1.36 -6.90
C ILE A 186 3.99 0.84 -6.36
N ILE A 187 4.04 -0.22 -5.55
CA ILE A 187 2.84 -0.67 -4.84
C ILE A 187 2.52 0.31 -3.72
N GLN A 188 1.29 0.81 -3.66
CA GLN A 188 0.90 1.73 -2.60
C GLN A 188 0.86 1.01 -1.25
N LEU A 189 1.36 1.69 -0.22
CA LEU A 189 1.41 1.16 1.15
C LEU A 189 0.04 0.75 1.68
N TRP A 190 -1.02 1.45 1.26
CA TRP A 190 -2.39 1.11 1.64
C TRP A 190 -2.78 -0.30 1.17
N HIS A 191 -2.49 -0.67 -0.08
CA HIS A 191 -2.76 -2.02 -0.59
C HIS A 191 -1.93 -3.10 0.13
N LEU A 192 -0.67 -2.80 0.45
CA LEU A 192 0.16 -3.71 1.26
C LEU A 192 -0.42 -3.92 2.65
N LYS A 193 -0.79 -2.83 3.34
CA LYS A 193 -1.44 -2.90 4.66
C LYS A 193 -2.75 -3.68 4.60
N TRP A 194 -3.53 -3.51 3.53
CA TRP A 194 -4.78 -4.24 3.36
C TRP A 194 -4.57 -5.75 3.17
N ASN A 195 -3.61 -6.13 2.31
CA ASN A 195 -3.25 -7.53 2.09
C ASN A 195 -2.72 -8.18 3.37
N TRP A 196 -1.96 -7.45 4.18
CA TRP A 196 -1.48 -7.93 5.47
C TRP A 196 -2.62 -8.20 6.44
N GLN A 197 -3.61 -7.29 6.53
CA GLN A 197 -4.80 -7.52 7.35
C GLN A 197 -5.56 -8.77 6.90
N LYS A 198 -5.77 -8.95 5.59
CA LYS A 198 -6.39 -10.17 5.05
C LYS A 198 -5.63 -11.43 5.47
N ALA A 199 -4.30 -11.39 5.44
CA ALA A 199 -3.48 -12.51 5.89
C ALA A 199 -3.68 -12.80 7.38
N ILE A 200 -3.67 -11.78 8.24
CA ILE A 200 -3.93 -11.92 9.68
C ILE A 200 -5.31 -12.55 9.91
N PHE A 201 -6.37 -12.00 9.32
CA PHE A 201 -7.71 -12.55 9.46
C PHE A 201 -7.78 -13.99 8.98
N ARG A 202 -7.23 -14.31 7.81
CA ARG A 202 -7.23 -15.69 7.29
C ARG A 202 -6.50 -16.68 8.21
N LEU A 203 -5.41 -16.26 8.86
CA LEU A 203 -4.61 -17.14 9.72
C LEU A 203 -5.19 -17.30 11.13
N HIS A 204 -5.95 -16.31 11.62
CA HIS A 204 -6.40 -16.25 13.01
C HIS A 204 -7.93 -16.28 13.17
N TRP A 205 -8.68 -16.44 12.06
CA TRP A 205 -10.14 -16.59 12.07
C TRP A 205 -10.52 -18.07 12.11
N PHE A 206 -10.79 -18.59 13.31
CA PHE A 206 -11.19 -19.97 13.52
C PHE A 206 -12.70 -20.10 13.77
N PRO A 207 -13.36 -21.20 13.36
CA PRO A 207 -14.73 -21.49 13.74
C PRO A 207 -14.90 -21.48 15.26
N LEU A 208 -16.09 -21.11 15.75
CA LEU A 208 -16.42 -21.11 17.19
C LEU A 208 -16.68 -22.53 17.75
N GLU A 209 -16.28 -23.57 17.02
CA GLU A 209 -16.57 -24.96 17.32
C GLU A 209 -15.30 -25.66 17.87
N GLY A 210 -15.44 -26.34 19.01
CA GLY A 210 -14.38 -27.13 19.65
C GLY A 210 -13.58 -26.41 20.75
N ASN A 211 -12.54 -27.08 21.28
CA ASN A 211 -11.67 -26.59 22.38
C ASN A 211 -10.80 -25.36 22.03
N LYS A 212 -10.93 -24.79 20.83
CA LYS A 212 -10.18 -23.59 20.41
C LYS A 212 -10.97 -22.34 20.79
N LEU A 213 -10.96 -22.01 22.08
CA LEU A 213 -11.59 -20.80 22.64
C LEU A 213 -10.88 -19.48 22.26
N TYR A 214 -9.81 -19.52 21.47
CA TYR A 214 -8.98 -18.35 21.16
C TYR A 214 -8.91 -18.10 19.65
N GLY A 215 -9.06 -16.84 19.24
CA GLY A 215 -8.99 -16.44 17.84
C GLY A 215 -9.82 -15.18 17.53
N LEU A 216 -9.49 -14.53 16.41
CA LEU A 216 -10.12 -13.26 16.01
C LEU A 216 -11.63 -13.38 15.81
N HIS A 217 -12.13 -14.55 15.44
CA HIS A 217 -13.57 -14.76 15.24
C HIS A 217 -14.36 -14.57 16.55
N ARG A 218 -13.92 -15.22 17.63
CA ARG A 218 -14.55 -15.10 18.96
C ARG A 218 -14.48 -13.68 19.47
N GLU A 219 -13.29 -13.08 19.39
CA GLU A 219 -13.05 -11.73 19.89
C GLU A 219 -13.88 -10.71 19.11
N THR A 220 -13.93 -10.83 17.79
CA THR A 220 -14.69 -9.90 16.93
C THR A 220 -16.20 -10.04 17.13
N VAL A 221 -16.72 -11.27 17.15
CA VAL A 221 -18.17 -11.54 17.14
C VAL A 221 -18.77 -11.53 18.53
N GLN A 222 -18.12 -12.14 19.52
CA GLN A 222 -18.68 -12.31 20.86
C GLN A 222 -18.25 -11.20 21.83
N ILE A 223 -17.01 -10.71 21.75
CA ILE A 223 -16.50 -9.71 22.70
C ILE A 223 -16.76 -8.29 22.17
N MET A 224 -16.42 -8.03 20.90
CA MET A 224 -16.59 -6.71 20.29
C MET A 224 -17.96 -6.51 19.64
N GLU A 225 -18.81 -7.55 19.60
CA GLU A 225 -20.16 -7.53 19.01
C GLU A 225 -20.22 -7.10 17.53
N ARG A 226 -19.11 -7.26 16.78
CA ARG A 226 -19.00 -6.90 15.35
C ARG A 226 -19.47 -8.03 14.44
N THR A 227 -20.68 -8.53 14.67
CA THR A 227 -21.26 -9.71 14.00
C THR A 227 -21.42 -9.59 12.48
N LYS A 228 -21.48 -8.36 11.96
CA LYS A 228 -21.61 -8.06 10.52
C LYS A 228 -20.28 -8.06 9.76
N PHE A 229 -19.15 -8.20 10.45
CA PHE A 229 -17.83 -8.19 9.81
C PHE A 229 -17.64 -9.46 8.96
N ASN A 230 -17.33 -9.28 7.67
CA ASN A 230 -17.00 -10.37 6.78
C ASN A 230 -15.46 -10.50 6.67
N HIS A 231 -14.91 -11.55 7.29
CA HIS A 231 -13.47 -11.84 7.30
C HIS A 231 -12.91 -12.28 5.94
N GLU A 232 -13.73 -12.82 5.03
CA GLU A 232 -13.30 -13.22 3.68
C GLU A 232 -13.13 -12.02 2.77
N LYS A 233 -14.10 -11.09 2.83
CA LYS A 233 -14.02 -9.81 2.11
C LYS A 233 -12.98 -8.89 2.76
N CYS A 234 -12.98 -8.86 4.10
CA CYS A 234 -12.07 -8.10 4.95
C CYS A 234 -11.98 -6.63 4.52
N ASP A 235 -13.08 -5.88 4.63
CA ASP A 235 -13.08 -4.45 4.28
C ASP A 235 -12.05 -3.69 5.13
N PHE A 236 -11.27 -2.79 4.52
CA PHE A 236 -10.06 -2.22 5.14
C PHE A 236 -10.30 -1.53 6.48
N TYR A 237 -11.21 -0.55 6.56
CA TYR A 237 -11.40 0.23 7.79
C TYR A 237 -11.96 -0.62 8.93
N PRO A 238 -13.02 -1.43 8.73
CA PRO A 238 -13.50 -2.34 9.78
C PRO A 238 -12.41 -3.32 10.26
N ALA A 239 -11.66 -3.92 9.33
CA ALA A 239 -10.58 -4.85 9.66
C ALA A 239 -9.47 -4.14 10.46
N HIS A 240 -9.12 -2.91 10.09
CA HIS A 240 -8.08 -2.14 10.76
C HIS A 240 -8.44 -1.83 12.20
N HIS A 241 -9.67 -1.36 12.46
CA HIS A 241 -10.14 -1.07 13.80
C HIS A 241 -10.22 -2.31 14.68
N ILE A 242 -10.67 -3.46 14.15
CA ILE A 242 -10.68 -4.73 14.90
C ILE A 242 -9.27 -5.10 15.36
N LEU A 243 -8.29 -5.00 14.46
CA LEU A 243 -6.91 -5.34 14.78
C LEU A 243 -6.28 -4.35 15.77
N GLU A 244 -6.61 -3.06 15.66
CA GLU A 244 -6.18 -2.03 16.59
C GLU A 244 -6.75 -2.27 17.99
N ASP A 245 -8.07 -2.45 18.11
CA ASP A 245 -8.73 -2.72 19.38
C ASP A 245 -8.20 -4.00 20.04
N ARG A 246 -7.99 -5.05 19.24
CA ARG A 246 -7.43 -6.31 19.76
C ARG A 246 -5.99 -6.12 20.24
N PHE A 247 -5.16 -5.45 19.45
CA PHE A 247 -3.78 -5.17 19.81
C PHE A 247 -3.68 -4.36 21.10
N GLU A 248 -4.49 -3.31 21.25
CA GLU A 248 -4.54 -2.53 22.48
C GLU A 248 -5.00 -3.37 23.68
N ALA A 249 -6.05 -4.19 23.52
CA ALA A 249 -6.52 -5.08 24.57
C ALA A 249 -5.43 -6.08 25.02
N MET A 250 -4.68 -6.68 24.09
CA MET A 250 -3.56 -7.58 24.42
C MET A 250 -2.47 -6.88 25.24
N ILE A 251 -2.17 -5.63 24.91
CA ILE A 251 -1.15 -4.84 25.62
C ILE A 251 -1.59 -4.50 27.05
N LEU A 252 -2.88 -4.24 27.25
CA LEU A 252 -3.43 -3.96 28.58
C LEU A 252 -3.56 -5.23 29.43
N GLU A 253 -3.90 -6.36 28.82
CA GLU A 253 -3.93 -7.67 29.49
C GLU A 253 -2.54 -8.07 30.01
N ALA A 254 -1.48 -7.77 29.24
CA ALA A 254 -0.10 -8.06 29.64
C ALA A 254 0.41 -7.29 30.89
N LEU A 255 -0.35 -6.31 31.39
CA LEU A 255 -0.06 -5.59 32.63
C LEU A 255 -0.71 -6.22 33.88
N GLN A 256 -1.67 -7.13 33.69
CA GLN A 256 -2.36 -7.84 34.77
C GLN A 256 -1.59 -9.07 35.22
#